data_AF-A0A2N3G0M5-F1
#
_entry.id   AF-A0A2N3G0M5-F1
#
_cell.length_a   1.000
_cell.length_b   1.000
_cell.length_c   1.000
_cell.angle_alpha   90.00
_cell.angle_beta   90.00
_cell.angle_gamma   90.00
#
_symmetry.space_group_name_H-M   'P 1'
#
loop_
_entity.id
_entity.type
_entity.pdbx_description
1 polymer ?
#
loop_
_entity_poly.entity_id
_entity_poly.type
_entity_poly.pdbx_seq_one_letter_code
_entity_poly.pdbx_strand_id
1 'polypeptide(L)'
;MQGGIMRKRRNPIERRRARRPVLWPWLVVGFMGFVLTPIAFVTVFGVFDFDAEAISFQGEFNSDDAGGLASGEGFFWTWAIATWLPGIAGALLLWRGLDLNRSDLTHRGWHYRPGKAPRAAGRFHTFPVGVKANQRVSALAWGSIGTRVAAIYTVWTSHKYRYSVEQLELPAVLPPVMLLPQGGYDKLMTSLGGQDLHVESAAFNARWRVVTDNPAGAHAFLHPRMMERLLQPDVEGMAISVDGGTLLSWWPGLTPVDTAMRHLDVLDELTDLIPASLYSQFGTPRNPAWGEPTVEAPALTPEQIYAQQLRDQTFHP
;
A
#
# COMPACT_ATOMS: atom_id res chain seq x y z
N MET A 1 -49.35 8.17 -29.23
CA MET A 1 -48.26 7.47 -29.93
C MET A 1 -47.08 8.43 -30.07
N GLN A 2 -46.13 8.40 -29.14
CA GLN A 2 -44.87 9.15 -29.23
C GLN A 2 -43.74 8.19 -28.85
N GLY A 3 -42.93 7.82 -29.85
CA GLY A 3 -41.81 6.90 -29.71
C GLY A 3 -40.61 7.58 -29.10
N GLY A 4 -40.26 7.23 -27.87
CA GLY A 4 -39.04 7.64 -27.20
C GLY A 4 -37.83 6.87 -27.72
N ILE A 5 -36.93 7.57 -28.40
CA ILE A 5 -35.65 7.03 -28.87
C ILE A 5 -34.75 6.76 -27.67
N MET A 6 -34.60 5.47 -27.33
CA MET A 6 -33.72 4.97 -26.29
C MET A 6 -32.25 5.17 -26.73
N ARG A 7 -31.59 6.23 -26.23
CA ARG A 7 -30.15 6.41 -26.40
C ARG A 7 -29.41 5.42 -25.51
N LYS A 8 -28.80 4.41 -26.14
CA LYS A 8 -27.89 3.42 -25.54
C LYS A 8 -26.73 4.14 -24.86
N ARG A 9 -26.71 4.19 -23.51
CA ARG A 9 -25.57 4.67 -22.71
C ARG A 9 -24.37 3.77 -23.00
N ARG A 10 -23.32 4.29 -23.63
CA ARG A 10 -22.04 3.58 -23.78
C ARG A 10 -21.30 3.56 -22.44
N ASN A 11 -20.75 2.40 -22.12
CA ASN A 11 -20.08 2.07 -20.87
C ASN A 11 -18.77 2.89 -20.71
N PRO A 12 -18.55 3.63 -19.59
CA PRO A 12 -17.36 4.46 -19.42
C PRO A 12 -16.05 3.67 -19.18
N ILE A 13 -16.13 2.34 -19.04
CA ILE A 13 -14.98 1.47 -18.73
C ILE A 13 -14.04 1.27 -19.93
N GLU A 14 -14.50 1.46 -21.18
CA GLU A 14 -13.69 1.19 -22.37
C GLU A 14 -12.67 2.29 -22.73
N ARG A 15 -12.70 3.48 -22.10
CA ARG A 15 -11.83 4.60 -22.49
C ARG A 15 -10.48 4.69 -21.78
N ARG A 16 -10.13 3.78 -20.88
CA ARG A 16 -8.86 3.87 -20.09
C ARG A 16 -7.85 2.76 -20.36
N ARG A 17 -7.82 2.19 -21.58
CA ARG A 17 -6.61 1.52 -22.12
C ARG A 17 -5.73 2.54 -22.85
N ALA A 18 -5.28 3.57 -22.13
CA ALA A 18 -4.29 4.52 -22.65
C ALA A 18 -2.97 4.30 -21.90
N ARG A 19 -2.03 3.65 -22.60
CA ARG A 19 -0.57 3.74 -22.49
C ARG A 19 0.00 3.85 -21.07
N ARG A 20 0.25 2.69 -20.44
CA ARG A 20 1.31 2.61 -19.43
C ARG A 20 2.65 2.93 -20.12
N PRO A 21 3.49 3.84 -19.62
CA PRO A 21 4.87 3.91 -20.07
C PRO A 21 5.55 2.61 -19.66
N VAL A 22 5.99 1.84 -20.65
CA VAL A 22 6.73 0.59 -20.44
C VAL A 22 8.07 1.00 -19.82
N LEU A 23 8.20 0.88 -18.49
CA LEU A 23 9.43 1.17 -17.73
C LEU A 23 10.51 0.08 -17.89
N TRP A 24 10.17 -1.01 -18.58
CA TRP A 24 11.05 -2.16 -18.82
C TRP A 24 12.37 -1.81 -19.56
N PRO A 25 12.41 -0.91 -20.56
CA PRO A 25 13.65 -0.57 -21.25
C PRO A 25 14.69 0.08 -20.32
N TRP A 26 14.25 0.90 -19.36
CA TRP A 26 15.16 1.63 -18.48
C TRP A 26 15.78 0.74 -17.39
N LEU A 27 15.04 -0.26 -16.90
CA LEU A 27 15.57 -1.27 -15.97
C LEU A 27 16.62 -2.15 -16.65
N VAL A 28 16.40 -2.54 -17.91
CA VAL A 28 17.37 -3.33 -18.69
C VAL A 28 18.63 -2.51 -19.00
N VAL A 29 18.49 -1.24 -19.37
CA VAL A 29 19.63 -0.34 -19.64
C VAL A 29 20.45 -0.08 -18.37
N GLY A 30 19.80 0.15 -17.22
CA GLY A 30 20.49 0.34 -15.94
C GLY A 30 21.23 -0.91 -15.47
N PHE A 31 20.62 -2.09 -15.62
CA PHE A 31 21.23 -3.37 -15.24
C PHE A 31 22.37 -3.78 -16.18
N MET A 32 22.22 -3.58 -17.51
CA MET A 32 23.31 -3.82 -18.46
C MET A 32 24.50 -2.88 -18.21
N GLY A 33 24.24 -1.61 -17.89
CA GLY A 33 25.29 -0.67 -17.47
C GLY A 33 26.06 -1.18 -16.25
N PHE A 34 25.36 -1.65 -15.21
CA PHE A 34 26.01 -2.11 -13.98
C PHE A 34 26.86 -3.38 -14.15
N VAL A 35 26.46 -4.31 -15.02
CA VAL A 35 27.18 -5.57 -15.24
C VAL A 35 28.30 -5.44 -16.29
N LEU A 36 28.08 -4.67 -17.36
CA LEU A 36 29.07 -4.54 -18.43
C LEU A 36 30.20 -3.57 -18.08
N THR A 37 29.96 -2.59 -17.21
CA THR A 37 30.98 -1.62 -16.78
C THR A 37 32.20 -2.27 -16.12
N PRO A 38 32.08 -3.16 -15.12
CA PRO A 38 33.24 -3.83 -14.53
C PRO A 38 33.93 -4.79 -15.52
N ILE A 39 33.20 -5.41 -16.46
CA ILE A 39 33.79 -6.30 -17.47
C ILE A 39 34.60 -5.50 -18.49
N ALA A 40 34.07 -4.37 -18.97
CA ALA A 40 34.81 -3.45 -19.83
C ALA A 40 36.02 -2.86 -19.10
N PHE A 41 35.90 -2.58 -17.79
CA PHE A 41 37.00 -2.12 -16.96
C PHE A 41 38.12 -3.17 -16.86
N VAL A 42 37.80 -4.44 -16.56
CA VAL A 42 38.79 -5.54 -16.50
C VAL A 42 39.42 -5.80 -17.88
N THR A 43 38.67 -5.61 -18.96
CA THR A 43 39.17 -5.87 -20.33
C THR A 43 40.04 -4.72 -20.86
N VAL A 44 39.72 -3.47 -20.51
CA VAL A 44 40.50 -2.30 -20.91
C VAL A 44 41.73 -2.10 -20.03
N PHE A 45 41.63 -2.38 -18.72
CA PHE A 45 42.74 -2.23 -17.77
C PHE A 45 43.56 -3.51 -17.56
N GLY A 46 43.02 -4.70 -17.82
CA GLY A 46 43.78 -5.96 -17.76
C GLY A 46 44.80 -6.14 -18.91
N VAL A 47 44.81 -5.22 -19.88
CA VAL A 47 45.81 -5.16 -20.97
C VAL A 47 47.00 -4.25 -20.58
N PHE A 48 46.87 -3.46 -19.50
CA PHE A 48 47.96 -2.64 -18.98
C PHE A 48 48.54 -3.31 -17.73
N ASP A 49 49.78 -3.77 -17.81
CA ASP A 49 50.53 -4.33 -16.69
C ASP A 49 50.80 -3.21 -15.68
N PHE A 50 49.99 -3.14 -14.62
CA PHE A 50 50.14 -2.16 -13.55
C PHE A 50 50.98 -2.79 -12.43
N ASP A 51 52.22 -2.35 -12.32
CA ASP A 51 53.10 -2.70 -11.21
C ASP A 51 52.56 -2.03 -9.92
N ALA A 52 52.11 -2.84 -8.96
CA ALA A 52 51.37 -2.37 -7.79
C ALA A 52 52.24 -1.66 -6.71
N GLU A 53 53.55 -1.52 -6.94
CA GLU A 53 54.48 -0.93 -5.96
C GLU A 53 54.61 0.61 -6.02
N ALA A 54 53.98 1.29 -6.98
CA ALA A 54 54.23 2.72 -7.21
C ALA A 54 53.14 3.70 -6.71
N ILE A 55 52.35 3.36 -5.69
CA ILE A 55 51.37 4.31 -5.10
C ILE A 55 51.59 4.47 -3.60
N SER A 56 52.66 5.19 -3.25
CA SER A 56 52.72 5.95 -2.00
C SER A 56 52.66 7.43 -2.37
N PHE A 57 51.46 8.01 -2.26
CA PHE A 57 51.23 9.41 -2.62
C PHE A 57 51.30 10.27 -1.37
N GLN A 58 52.45 10.91 -1.16
CA GLN A 58 52.66 11.95 -0.17
C GLN A 58 52.89 13.27 -0.94
N GLY A 59 51.80 13.89 -1.39
CA GLY A 59 51.82 15.12 -2.17
C GLY A 59 51.00 16.22 -1.51
N GLU A 60 51.67 17.29 -1.07
CA GLU A 60 51.03 18.55 -0.66
C GLU A 60 50.23 19.14 -1.83
N PHE A 61 48.96 19.41 -1.59
CA PHE A 61 48.03 19.96 -2.57
C PHE A 61 48.30 21.46 -2.75
N ASN A 62 48.96 21.83 -3.85
CA ASN A 62 49.23 23.22 -4.19
C ASN A 62 48.07 23.81 -5.02
N SER A 63 47.65 25.04 -4.73
CA SER A 63 46.37 25.61 -5.20
C SER A 63 46.37 26.20 -6.61
N ASP A 64 47.48 26.13 -7.34
CA ASP A 64 47.66 26.84 -8.63
C ASP A 64 47.43 25.97 -9.89
N ASP A 65 47.17 24.66 -9.74
CA ASP A 65 46.96 23.75 -10.87
C ASP A 65 45.48 23.68 -11.32
N ALA A 66 44.98 24.79 -11.90
CA ALA A 66 43.66 24.84 -12.52
C ALA A 66 43.58 24.11 -13.89
N GLY A 67 44.65 23.40 -14.31
CA GLY A 67 44.73 22.65 -15.57
C GLY A 67 44.35 21.16 -15.49
N GLY A 68 43.97 20.67 -14.31
CA GLY A 68 43.83 19.23 -14.01
C GLY A 68 42.56 18.52 -14.53
N LEU A 69 41.71 19.15 -15.33
CA LEU A 69 40.50 18.49 -15.87
C LEU A 69 40.79 17.59 -17.09
N ALA A 70 42.02 17.60 -17.62
CA ALA A 70 42.46 16.76 -18.73
C ALA A 70 43.34 15.56 -18.30
N SER A 71 43.50 15.32 -16.99
CA SER A 71 44.08 14.06 -16.50
C SER A 71 43.01 12.96 -16.55
N GLY A 72 43.41 11.73 -16.86
CA GLY A 72 42.51 10.58 -16.99
C GLY A 72 41.62 10.32 -15.75
N GLU A 73 42.00 10.85 -14.59
CA GLU A 73 41.22 10.77 -13.35
C GLU A 73 39.94 11.63 -13.40
N GLY A 74 39.98 12.82 -14.00
CA GLY A 74 38.80 13.69 -14.13
C GLY A 74 37.72 13.08 -15.05
N PHE A 75 38.15 12.40 -16.11
CA PHE A 75 37.24 11.71 -17.03
C PHE A 75 36.51 10.53 -16.36
N PHE A 76 37.21 9.77 -15.51
CA PHE A 76 36.65 8.64 -14.78
C PHE A 76 35.52 9.06 -13.83
N TRP A 77 35.74 10.09 -13.01
CA TRP A 77 34.72 10.59 -12.08
C TRP A 77 33.49 11.14 -12.81
N THR A 78 33.69 11.85 -13.91
CA THR A 78 32.59 12.40 -14.71
C THR A 78 31.71 11.29 -15.29
N TRP A 79 32.33 10.21 -15.79
CA TRP A 79 31.62 9.06 -16.35
C TRP A 79 30.92 8.21 -15.27
N ALA A 80 31.56 8.00 -14.12
CA ALA A 80 30.95 7.33 -12.97
C ALA A 80 29.72 8.11 -12.46
N ILE A 81 29.82 9.42 -12.28
CA ILE A 81 28.71 10.26 -11.82
C ILE A 81 27.54 10.21 -12.83
N ALA A 82 27.82 10.32 -14.14
CA ALA A 82 26.80 10.27 -15.18
C ALA A 82 26.06 8.91 -15.24
N THR A 83 26.72 7.82 -14.85
CA THR A 83 26.15 6.47 -14.90
C THR A 83 25.34 6.14 -13.64
N TRP A 84 25.79 6.59 -12.48
CA TRP A 84 25.16 6.24 -11.20
C TRP A 84 24.02 7.18 -10.80
N LEU A 85 24.10 8.49 -11.13
CA LEU A 85 23.06 9.45 -10.79
C LEU A 85 21.67 9.09 -11.35
N PRO A 86 21.51 8.60 -12.59
CA PRO A 86 20.20 8.15 -13.09
C PRO A 86 19.64 6.96 -12.32
N GLY A 87 20.49 6.02 -11.89
CA GLY A 87 20.07 4.87 -11.08
C GLY A 87 19.63 5.29 -9.68
N ILE A 88 20.38 6.19 -9.03
CA ILE A 88 20.04 6.75 -7.72
C ILE A 88 18.77 7.61 -7.80
N ALA A 89 18.63 8.44 -8.84
CA ALA A 89 17.43 9.25 -9.07
C ALA A 89 16.20 8.36 -9.35
N GLY A 90 16.35 7.30 -10.15
CA GLY A 90 15.31 6.31 -10.39
C GLY A 90 14.88 5.59 -9.10
N ALA A 91 15.85 5.18 -8.28
CA ALA A 91 15.59 4.58 -6.97
C ALA A 91 14.90 5.56 -6.01
N LEU A 92 15.32 6.82 -5.97
CA LEU A 92 14.70 7.88 -5.16
C LEU A 92 13.28 8.23 -5.63
N LEU A 93 13.03 8.23 -6.95
CA LEU A 93 11.70 8.45 -7.52
C LEU A 93 10.77 7.26 -7.23
N LEU A 94 11.27 6.02 -7.31
CA LEU A 94 10.54 4.83 -6.87
C LEU A 94 10.26 4.87 -5.37
N TRP A 95 11.24 5.30 -4.56
CA TRP A 95 11.07 5.42 -3.11
C TRP A 95 10.07 6.53 -2.72
N ARG A 96 10.07 7.66 -3.44
CA ARG A 96 9.08 8.74 -3.29
C ARG A 96 7.68 8.34 -3.77
N GLY A 97 7.57 7.54 -4.82
CA GLY A 97 6.30 7.08 -5.37
C GLY A 97 5.57 6.04 -4.51
N LEU A 98 6.25 5.48 -3.51
CA LEU A 98 5.69 4.51 -2.57
C LEU A 98 5.10 5.17 -1.32
N ASP A 99 5.34 6.46 -1.07
CA ASP A 99 4.64 7.17 -0.01
C ASP A 99 3.24 7.54 -0.49
N LEU A 100 2.22 7.43 0.38
CA LEU A 100 0.85 7.82 0.03
C LEU A 100 0.87 9.28 -0.43
N ASN A 101 0.76 9.50 -1.75
CA ASN A 101 0.90 10.82 -2.33
C ASN A 101 -0.28 11.70 -1.84
N ARG A 102 0.01 12.52 -0.82
CA ARG A 102 -0.97 13.39 -0.14
C ARG A 102 -1.80 14.19 -1.14
N SER A 103 -1.16 14.68 -2.20
CA SER A 103 -1.82 15.50 -3.21
C SER A 103 -2.93 14.71 -3.92
N ASP A 104 -2.64 13.49 -4.37
CA ASP A 104 -3.59 12.64 -5.09
C ASP A 104 -4.81 12.27 -4.24
N LEU A 105 -4.62 11.94 -2.95
CA LEU A 105 -5.71 11.64 -2.04
C LEU A 105 -6.60 12.88 -1.79
N THR A 106 -5.98 14.03 -1.55
CA THR A 106 -6.71 15.28 -1.32
C THR A 106 -7.52 15.67 -2.56
N HIS A 107 -6.97 15.50 -3.77
CA HIS A 107 -7.68 15.74 -5.03
C HIS A 107 -8.90 14.81 -5.23
N ARG A 108 -8.90 13.63 -4.60
CA ARG A 108 -10.02 12.68 -4.61
C ARG A 108 -11.03 12.93 -3.48
N GLY A 109 -10.86 14.01 -2.70
CA GLY A 109 -11.73 14.32 -1.56
C GLY A 109 -11.44 13.49 -0.31
N TRP A 110 -10.29 12.79 -0.26
CA TRP A 110 -9.87 12.06 0.93
C TRP A 110 -9.12 12.97 1.89
N HIS A 111 -9.41 12.80 3.18
CA HIS A 111 -8.68 13.48 4.24
C HIS A 111 -7.42 12.70 4.58
N TYR A 112 -6.31 13.40 4.77
CA TYR A 112 -5.02 12.77 5.07
C TYR A 112 -4.41 13.39 6.33
N ARG A 113 -4.01 12.53 7.27
CA ARG A 113 -3.28 12.89 8.49
C ARG A 113 -1.90 12.23 8.48
N PRO A 114 -0.81 13.01 8.36
CA PRO A 114 0.53 12.47 8.53
C PRO A 114 0.79 12.12 10.00
N GLY A 115 1.76 11.23 10.22
CA GLY A 115 2.26 10.91 11.56
C GLY A 115 1.55 9.71 12.21
N LYS A 116 1.66 9.61 13.54
CA LYS A 116 1.16 8.47 14.32
C LYS A 116 -0.36 8.56 14.47
N ALA A 117 -1.07 7.46 14.21
CA ALA A 117 -2.51 7.32 14.47
C ALA A 117 -2.73 6.30 15.62
N PRO A 118 -2.58 6.72 16.90
CA PRO A 118 -2.47 5.79 18.02
C PRO A 118 -3.73 4.96 18.32
N ARG A 119 -4.91 5.34 17.83
CA ARG A 119 -6.19 4.70 18.20
C ARG A 119 -6.80 3.75 17.15
N ALA A 120 -6.26 3.66 15.94
CA ALA A 120 -6.84 2.79 14.92
C ALA A 120 -6.67 1.29 15.24
N ALA A 121 -5.66 0.92 16.05
CA ALA A 121 -5.27 -0.47 16.19
C ALA A 121 -6.04 -1.27 17.26
N GLY A 122 -6.56 -0.60 18.30
CA GLY A 122 -7.08 -1.29 19.50
C GLY A 122 -8.36 -2.10 19.30
N ARG A 123 -9.00 -2.04 18.12
CA ARG A 123 -10.26 -2.74 17.81
C ARG A 123 -10.08 -4.06 17.07
N PHE A 124 -8.89 -4.28 16.55
CA PHE A 124 -8.59 -5.43 15.71
C PHE A 124 -7.85 -6.48 16.54
N HIS A 125 -8.21 -7.72 16.33
CA HIS A 125 -7.62 -8.92 16.91
C HIS A 125 -6.83 -9.68 15.84
N THR A 126 -7.09 -9.40 14.57
CA THR A 126 -6.49 -10.05 13.41
C THR A 126 -5.23 -9.33 12.93
N PHE A 127 -4.34 -10.09 12.31
CA PHE A 127 -3.20 -9.54 11.57
C PHE A 127 -3.65 -8.64 10.41
N PRO A 128 -2.95 -7.52 10.12
CA PRO A 128 -1.69 -7.05 10.72
C PRO A 128 -1.86 -6.17 11.95
N VAL A 129 -3.07 -5.88 12.42
CA VAL A 129 -3.33 -4.78 13.37
C VAL A 129 -3.49 -5.24 14.84
N GLY A 130 -3.85 -6.51 15.08
CA GLY A 130 -4.24 -7.02 16.41
C GLY A 130 -3.28 -7.97 17.12
N VAL A 131 -2.16 -8.34 16.50
CA VAL A 131 -1.34 -9.48 16.97
C VAL A 131 -0.25 -9.06 17.98
N LYS A 132 0.13 -7.77 18.05
CA LYS A 132 1.24 -7.33 18.91
C LYS A 132 0.97 -5.99 19.59
N ALA A 133 1.38 -5.88 20.86
CA ALA A 133 1.22 -4.69 21.69
C ALA A 133 2.03 -3.46 21.24
N ASN A 134 3.00 -3.61 20.32
CA ASN A 134 3.87 -2.51 19.89
C ASN A 134 3.80 -2.27 18.38
N GLN A 135 2.58 -2.05 17.88
CA GLN A 135 2.35 -1.67 16.51
C GLN A 135 2.20 -0.16 16.37
N ARG A 136 2.75 0.38 15.29
CA ARG A 136 2.63 1.79 14.97
C ARG A 136 1.85 1.95 13.69
N VAL A 137 0.72 2.64 13.76
CA VAL A 137 -0.05 3.07 12.59
C VAL A 137 0.47 4.44 12.14
N SER A 138 0.76 4.58 10.86
CA SER A 138 1.23 5.82 10.25
C SER A 138 0.48 6.15 8.96
N ALA A 139 0.43 7.44 8.62
CA ALA A 139 -0.10 7.94 7.35
C ALA A 139 -1.54 7.47 7.09
N LEU A 140 -2.47 8.01 7.89
CA LEU A 140 -3.88 7.66 7.79
C LEU A 140 -4.56 8.57 6.77
N ALA A 141 -5.09 7.97 5.71
CA ALA A 141 -6.08 8.59 4.85
C ALA A 141 -7.46 8.03 5.20
N TRP A 142 -8.49 8.86 5.17
CA TRP A 142 -9.88 8.42 5.32
C TRP A 142 -10.80 9.22 4.41
N GLY A 143 -11.91 8.59 4.06
CA GLY A 143 -12.91 9.15 3.17
C GLY A 143 -14.08 8.19 3.05
N SER A 144 -14.76 8.26 1.92
CA SER A 144 -15.85 7.34 1.59
C SER A 144 -15.62 6.70 0.23
N ILE A 145 -16.00 5.44 0.12
CA ILE A 145 -16.17 4.75 -1.15
C ILE A 145 -17.64 4.30 -1.26
N GLY A 146 -18.31 4.71 -2.34
CA GLY A 146 -19.76 4.59 -2.43
C GLY A 146 -20.46 5.27 -1.24
N THR A 147 -21.12 4.48 -0.41
CA THR A 147 -21.82 4.94 0.82
C THR A 147 -21.09 4.57 2.11
N ARG A 148 -19.91 3.95 2.00
CA ARG A 148 -19.19 3.35 3.13
C ARG A 148 -17.98 4.17 3.50
N VAL A 149 -17.73 4.24 4.81
CA VAL A 149 -16.53 4.89 5.35
C VAL A 149 -15.34 3.98 5.10
N ALA A 150 -14.26 4.56 4.60
CA ALA A 150 -13.05 3.85 4.23
C ALA A 150 -11.80 4.54 4.76
N ALA A 151 -10.75 3.75 5.00
CA ALA A 151 -9.46 4.25 5.45
C ALA A 151 -8.32 3.49 4.79
N ILE A 152 -7.19 4.17 4.62
CA ILE A 152 -5.92 3.61 4.16
C ILE A 152 -4.85 4.01 5.17
N TYR A 153 -4.06 3.06 5.65
CA TYR A 153 -2.99 3.34 6.58
C TYR A 153 -1.87 2.32 6.48
N THR A 154 -0.69 2.69 6.98
CA THR A 154 0.44 1.78 7.08
C THR A 154 0.63 1.31 8.51
N VAL A 155 0.76 0.01 8.71
CA VAL A 155 1.06 -0.60 10.00
C VAL A 155 2.51 -1.06 10.02
N TRP A 156 3.20 -0.72 11.11
CA TRP A 156 4.56 -1.17 11.37
C TRP A 156 4.55 -2.19 12.49
N THR A 157 5.12 -3.36 12.23
CA THR A 157 5.31 -4.40 13.24
C THR A 157 6.77 -4.40 13.70
N SER A 158 7.01 -4.33 15.02
CA SER A 158 8.28 -4.44 15.77
C SER A 158 9.61 -4.16 15.01
N HIS A 159 9.62 -3.12 14.16
CA HIS A 159 10.74 -2.51 13.41
C HIS A 159 11.11 -3.05 12.01
N LYS A 160 10.61 -4.20 11.52
CA LYS A 160 11.06 -4.74 10.22
C LYS A 160 10.02 -4.84 9.12
N TYR A 161 8.74 -5.01 9.46
CA TYR A 161 7.72 -5.21 8.44
C TYR A 161 6.71 -4.06 8.46
N ARG A 162 6.45 -3.55 7.25
CA ARG A 162 5.39 -2.59 6.96
C ARG A 162 4.28 -3.33 6.25
N TYR A 163 3.05 -2.95 6.53
CA TYR A 163 1.89 -3.41 5.81
C TYR A 163 1.06 -2.20 5.41
N SER A 164 0.72 -2.09 4.13
CA SER A 164 -0.39 -1.24 3.72
C SER A 164 -1.67 -1.95 4.11
N VAL A 165 -2.60 -1.19 4.68
CA VAL A 165 -3.90 -1.68 5.07
C VAL A 165 -4.94 -0.76 4.47
N GLU A 166 -5.84 -1.35 3.70
CA GLU A 166 -7.03 -0.68 3.22
C GLU A 166 -8.23 -1.26 3.96
N GLN A 167 -9.15 -0.39 4.34
CA GLN A 167 -10.15 -0.68 5.33
C GLN A 167 -11.50 -0.13 4.86
N LEU A 168 -12.55 -0.94 5.00
CA LEU A 168 -13.93 -0.57 4.74
C LEU A 168 -14.84 -0.95 5.90
N GLU A 169 -15.67 -0.02 6.35
CA GLU A 169 -16.56 -0.25 7.49
C GLU A 169 -17.78 -1.10 7.13
N LEU A 170 -18.09 -2.05 8.01
CA LEU A 170 -19.27 -2.92 7.91
C LEU A 170 -20.40 -2.39 8.82
N PRO A 171 -21.68 -2.69 8.50
CA PRO A 171 -22.82 -2.24 9.29
C PRO A 171 -22.90 -2.85 10.70
N ALA A 172 -22.25 -4.01 10.91
CA ALA A 172 -22.18 -4.67 12.22
C ALA A 172 -20.87 -5.46 12.35
N VAL A 173 -20.53 -5.82 13.58
CA VAL A 173 -19.35 -6.64 13.89
C VAL A 173 -19.66 -8.10 13.57
N LEU A 174 -18.90 -8.68 12.65
CA LEU A 174 -18.97 -10.08 12.27
C LEU A 174 -17.87 -10.90 12.96
N PRO A 175 -18.04 -12.24 13.07
CA PRO A 175 -16.99 -13.13 13.55
C PRO A 175 -15.70 -12.96 12.74
N PRO A 176 -14.52 -12.98 13.37
CA PRO A 176 -13.27 -12.84 12.66
C PRO A 176 -13.06 -13.95 11.63
N VAL A 177 -12.74 -13.56 10.40
CA VAL A 177 -12.36 -14.48 9.31
C VAL A 177 -11.19 -13.86 8.57
N MET A 178 -10.15 -14.64 8.32
CA MET A 178 -9.00 -14.21 7.53
C MET A 178 -8.80 -15.10 6.32
N LEU A 179 -8.64 -14.49 5.16
CA LEU A 179 -8.35 -15.14 3.89
C LEU A 179 -6.94 -14.77 3.47
N LEU A 180 -6.10 -15.78 3.28
CA LEU A 180 -4.70 -15.61 2.92
C LEU A 180 -4.41 -16.32 1.60
N PRO A 181 -3.60 -15.73 0.72
CA PRO A 181 -3.12 -16.42 -0.46
C PRO A 181 -2.36 -17.70 -0.07
N GLN A 182 -2.67 -18.81 -0.74
CA GLN A 182 -2.00 -20.09 -0.52
C GLN A 182 -0.48 -19.97 -0.79
N GLY A 183 0.35 -20.49 0.12
CA GLY A 183 1.82 -20.41 0.03
C GLY A 183 2.41 -19.01 0.28
N GLY A 184 1.56 -18.00 0.46
CA GLY A 184 1.93 -16.71 1.03
C GLY A 184 1.64 -16.74 2.53
N TYR A 185 2.52 -16.16 3.34
CA TYR A 185 2.24 -15.88 4.76
C TYR A 185 2.26 -17.06 5.74
N ASP A 186 2.86 -18.21 5.41
CA ASP A 186 2.96 -19.37 6.32
C ASP A 186 3.55 -19.02 7.70
N LYS A 187 4.50 -18.09 7.75
CA LYS A 187 5.11 -17.61 9.01
C LYS A 187 4.17 -16.81 9.91
N LEU A 188 3.07 -16.28 9.36
CA LEU A 188 2.05 -15.56 10.14
C LEU A 188 1.07 -16.53 10.83
N MET A 189 0.95 -17.77 10.35
CA MET A 189 0.06 -18.80 10.90
C MET A 189 0.32 -19.15 12.34
N THR A 190 1.59 -19.35 12.71
CA THR A 190 1.95 -19.68 14.09
C THR A 190 1.51 -18.61 15.10
N SER A 191 1.30 -17.37 14.65
CA SER A 191 0.91 -16.25 15.51
C SER A 191 -0.59 -15.96 15.56
N LEU A 192 -1.40 -16.59 14.69
CA LEU A 192 -2.79 -16.20 14.48
C LEU A 192 -3.83 -17.07 15.22
N GLY A 193 -3.43 -18.19 15.80
CA GLY A 193 -4.24 -19.00 16.74
C GLY A 193 -5.49 -19.69 16.18
N GLY A 194 -6.03 -19.21 15.06
CA GLY A 194 -7.24 -19.74 14.44
C GLY A 194 -7.04 -21.05 13.67
N GLN A 195 -8.15 -21.74 13.43
CA GLN A 195 -8.16 -23.02 12.71
C GLN A 195 -8.20 -22.78 11.21
N ASP A 196 -7.49 -23.64 10.48
CA ASP A 196 -7.49 -23.67 9.02
C ASP A 196 -8.76 -24.37 8.50
N LEU A 197 -9.62 -23.63 7.82
CA LEU A 197 -10.89 -24.11 7.29
C LEU A 197 -10.78 -24.44 5.80
N HIS A 198 -11.06 -25.69 5.44
CA HIS A 198 -11.19 -26.10 4.05
C HIS A 198 -12.66 -26.04 3.62
N VAL A 199 -12.94 -25.40 2.49
CA VAL A 199 -14.28 -25.39 1.88
C VAL A 199 -14.40 -26.47 0.81
N GLU A 200 -15.61 -26.71 0.29
CA GLU A 200 -15.83 -27.76 -0.72
C GLU A 200 -15.23 -27.43 -2.11
N SER A 201 -14.89 -26.15 -2.35
CA SER A 201 -14.31 -25.71 -3.61
C SER A 201 -12.79 -25.94 -3.65
N ALA A 202 -12.36 -26.97 -4.38
CA ALA A 202 -10.94 -27.26 -4.59
C ALA A 202 -10.18 -26.09 -5.26
N ALA A 203 -10.82 -25.40 -6.20
CA ALA A 203 -10.22 -24.23 -6.86
C ALA A 203 -10.00 -23.07 -5.88
N PHE A 204 -10.91 -22.89 -4.91
CA PHE A 204 -10.77 -21.90 -3.86
C PHE A 204 -9.63 -22.28 -2.90
N ASN A 205 -9.64 -23.50 -2.36
CA ASN A 205 -8.60 -23.96 -1.43
C ASN A 205 -7.19 -23.98 -2.04
N ALA A 206 -7.08 -24.10 -3.37
CA ALA A 206 -5.80 -24.01 -4.06
C ALA A 206 -5.20 -22.60 -4.08
N ARG A 207 -6.03 -21.55 -3.96
CA ARG A 207 -5.60 -20.14 -4.00
C ARG A 207 -5.69 -19.46 -2.64
N TRP A 208 -6.59 -19.91 -1.78
CA TRP A 208 -6.92 -19.27 -0.52
C TRP A 208 -6.87 -20.26 0.62
N ARG A 209 -6.30 -19.78 1.72
CA ARG A 209 -6.35 -20.38 3.04
C ARG A 209 -7.29 -19.58 3.92
N VAL A 210 -8.13 -20.25 4.70
CA VAL A 210 -9.13 -19.60 5.56
C VAL A 210 -8.78 -19.85 7.00
N VAL A 211 -8.56 -18.79 7.77
CA VAL A 211 -8.28 -18.86 9.20
C VAL A 211 -9.44 -18.25 9.98
N THR A 212 -10.02 -19.02 10.90
CA THR A 212 -11.19 -18.59 11.68
C THR A 212 -11.27 -19.34 13.01
N ASP A 213 -11.89 -18.70 14.00
CA ASP A 213 -12.32 -19.33 15.26
C ASP A 213 -13.81 -19.74 15.22
N ASN A 214 -14.54 -19.33 14.17
CA ASN A 214 -15.94 -19.64 13.97
C ASN A 214 -16.17 -20.23 12.56
N PRO A 215 -16.04 -21.56 12.40
CA PRO A 215 -16.25 -22.24 11.13
C PRO A 215 -17.65 -22.01 10.53
N ALA A 216 -18.69 -21.96 11.36
CA ALA A 216 -20.07 -21.75 10.89
C ALA A 216 -20.24 -20.36 10.26
N GLY A 217 -19.70 -19.32 10.91
CA GLY A 217 -19.69 -17.96 10.36
C GLY A 217 -18.85 -17.85 9.10
N ALA A 218 -17.69 -18.51 9.04
CA ALA A 218 -16.84 -18.53 7.87
C ALA A 218 -17.49 -19.24 6.67
N HIS A 219 -18.18 -20.37 6.87
CA HIS A 219 -18.95 -21.02 5.81
C HIS A 219 -20.09 -20.15 5.28
N ALA A 220 -20.81 -19.46 6.18
CA ALA A 220 -21.88 -18.55 5.79
C ALA A 220 -21.35 -17.31 5.03
N PHE A 221 -20.15 -16.82 5.39
CA PHE A 221 -19.45 -15.77 4.67
C PHE A 221 -18.94 -16.24 3.29
N LEU A 222 -18.34 -17.44 3.23
CA LEU A 222 -17.78 -18.03 2.01
C LEU A 222 -18.84 -18.80 1.18
N HIS A 223 -19.96 -18.15 0.90
CA HIS A 223 -20.96 -18.70 0.00
C HIS A 223 -20.47 -18.69 -1.47
N PRO A 224 -21.11 -19.44 -2.40
CA PRO A 224 -20.61 -19.64 -3.77
C PRO A 224 -20.24 -18.36 -4.53
N ARG A 225 -21.09 -17.31 -4.48
CA ARG A 225 -20.80 -16.02 -5.14
C ARG A 225 -19.59 -15.28 -4.54
N MET A 226 -19.40 -15.36 -3.22
CA MET A 226 -18.21 -14.80 -2.56
C MET A 226 -16.96 -15.52 -3.04
N MET A 227 -16.97 -16.85 -3.05
CA MET A 227 -15.85 -17.66 -3.55
C MET A 227 -15.55 -17.37 -5.02
N GLU A 228 -16.58 -17.28 -5.88
CA GLU A 228 -16.41 -16.95 -7.29
C GLU A 228 -15.77 -15.57 -7.49
N ARG A 229 -16.18 -14.57 -6.69
CA ARG A 229 -15.59 -13.24 -6.72
C ARG A 229 -14.13 -13.23 -6.26
N LEU A 230 -13.81 -14.04 -5.25
CA LEU A 230 -12.44 -14.19 -4.72
C LEU A 230 -11.52 -15.00 -5.64
N LEU A 231 -12.06 -15.66 -6.67
CA LEU A 231 -11.27 -16.33 -7.70
C LEU A 231 -10.89 -15.40 -8.86
N GLN A 232 -11.33 -14.14 -8.86
CA GLN A 232 -10.97 -13.19 -9.90
C GLN A 232 -9.49 -12.77 -9.81
N PRO A 233 -8.83 -12.39 -10.93
CA PRO A 233 -7.41 -12.08 -10.94
C PRO A 233 -7.02 -10.79 -10.18
N ASP A 234 -7.97 -9.89 -9.97
CA ASP A 234 -7.73 -8.59 -9.33
C ASP A 234 -7.51 -8.68 -7.81
N VAL A 235 -7.87 -9.82 -7.20
CA VAL A 235 -7.63 -10.11 -5.77
C VAL A 235 -6.41 -11.01 -5.54
N GLU A 236 -5.66 -11.32 -6.59
CA GLU A 236 -4.51 -12.23 -6.49
C GLU A 236 -3.41 -11.67 -5.57
N GLY A 237 -2.99 -12.50 -4.60
CA GLY A 237 -1.99 -12.13 -3.60
C GLY A 237 -2.50 -11.24 -2.47
N MET A 238 -3.73 -10.72 -2.56
CA MET A 238 -4.31 -9.88 -1.52
C MET A 238 -4.60 -10.72 -0.28
N ALA A 239 -4.26 -10.23 0.91
CA ALA A 239 -4.78 -10.82 2.14
C ALA A 239 -6.01 -10.03 2.59
N ILE A 240 -7.04 -10.73 3.03
CA ILE A 240 -8.33 -10.16 3.42
C ILE A 240 -8.65 -10.58 4.85
N SER A 241 -9.17 -9.68 5.67
CA SER A 241 -9.71 -10.05 6.97
C SER A 241 -11.02 -9.31 7.28
N VAL A 242 -11.93 -10.01 7.95
CA VAL A 242 -13.11 -9.46 8.58
C VAL A 242 -12.82 -9.41 10.06
N ASP A 243 -12.89 -8.23 10.68
CA ASP A 243 -12.65 -8.07 12.11
C ASP A 243 -13.15 -6.70 12.61
N GLY A 244 -13.59 -6.64 13.87
CA GLY A 244 -13.95 -5.39 14.54
C GLY A 244 -15.03 -4.56 13.81
N GLY A 245 -15.92 -5.19 13.04
CA GLY A 245 -16.92 -4.50 12.22
C GLY A 245 -16.35 -3.85 10.96
N THR A 246 -15.29 -4.46 10.41
CA THR A 246 -14.55 -3.91 9.30
C THR A 246 -14.10 -5.03 8.37
N LEU A 247 -14.10 -4.74 7.07
CA LEU A 247 -13.44 -5.55 6.06
C LEU A 247 -12.10 -4.88 5.73
N LEU A 248 -11.03 -5.65 5.79
CA LEU A 248 -9.65 -5.20 5.63
C LEU A 248 -9.03 -5.92 4.44
N SER A 249 -8.27 -5.21 3.63
CA SER A 249 -7.20 -5.80 2.83
C SER A 249 -5.86 -5.33 3.35
N TRP A 250 -4.85 -6.17 3.22
CA TRP A 250 -3.50 -5.77 3.57
C TRP A 250 -2.44 -6.43 2.71
N TRP A 251 -1.32 -5.72 2.56
CA TRP A 251 -0.21 -6.11 1.71
C TRP A 251 1.15 -5.75 2.33
N PRO A 252 2.19 -6.59 2.22
CA PRO A 252 3.54 -6.27 2.67
C PRO A 252 4.17 -5.09 1.93
N GLY A 253 4.69 -4.14 2.68
CA GLY A 253 5.37 -2.96 2.16
C GLY A 253 4.41 -1.76 2.06
N LEU A 254 4.64 -0.97 1.02
CA LEU A 254 3.87 0.24 0.74
C LEU A 254 3.07 0.02 -0.54
N THR A 255 1.82 0.49 -0.53
CA THR A 255 0.91 0.37 -1.67
C THR A 255 0.73 1.73 -2.33
N PRO A 256 0.97 1.88 -3.64
CA PRO A 256 0.65 3.10 -4.36
C PRO A 256 -0.84 3.44 -4.23
N VAL A 257 -1.17 4.74 -4.15
CA VAL A 257 -2.57 5.21 -3.94
C VAL A 257 -3.55 4.58 -4.93
N ASP A 258 -3.21 4.50 -6.23
CA ASP A 258 -4.08 3.87 -7.23
C ASP A 258 -4.35 2.39 -6.97
N THR A 259 -3.37 1.66 -6.43
CA THR A 259 -3.56 0.26 -6.07
C THR A 259 -4.40 0.14 -4.81
N ALA A 260 -4.18 0.99 -3.80
CA ALA A 260 -5.00 1.01 -2.59
C ALA A 260 -6.47 1.35 -2.91
N MET A 261 -6.72 2.29 -3.83
CA MET A 261 -8.07 2.62 -4.29
C MET A 261 -8.74 1.43 -4.99
N ARG A 262 -8.01 0.67 -5.82
CA ARG A 262 -8.55 -0.56 -6.41
C ARG A 262 -8.86 -1.63 -5.37
N HIS A 263 -8.02 -1.78 -4.35
CA HIS A 263 -8.32 -2.70 -3.26
C HIS A 263 -9.61 -2.28 -2.53
N LEU A 264 -9.80 -0.99 -2.29
CA LEU A 264 -11.05 -0.50 -1.73
C LEU A 264 -12.26 -0.78 -2.63
N ASP A 265 -12.14 -0.61 -3.95
CA ASP A 265 -13.21 -0.98 -4.89
C ASP A 265 -13.57 -2.48 -4.75
N VAL A 266 -12.56 -3.35 -4.63
CA VAL A 266 -12.77 -4.79 -4.36
C VAL A 266 -13.50 -4.98 -3.01
N LEU A 267 -13.05 -4.32 -1.94
CA LEU A 267 -13.67 -4.47 -0.62
C LEU A 267 -15.13 -3.98 -0.62
N ASP A 268 -15.45 -2.95 -1.41
CA ASP A 268 -16.82 -2.45 -1.59
C ASP A 268 -17.70 -3.52 -2.25
N GLU A 269 -17.21 -4.13 -3.34
CA GLU A 269 -17.89 -5.23 -4.03
C GLU A 269 -18.06 -6.46 -3.12
N LEU A 270 -17.03 -6.84 -2.35
CA LEU A 270 -17.11 -7.95 -1.41
C LEU A 270 -18.13 -7.67 -0.31
N THR A 271 -18.22 -6.42 0.15
CA THR A 271 -19.20 -6.03 1.18
C THR A 271 -20.63 -6.16 0.67
N ASP A 272 -20.89 -5.84 -0.60
CA ASP A 272 -22.20 -6.04 -1.23
C ASP A 272 -22.59 -7.53 -1.35
N LEU A 273 -21.61 -8.43 -1.36
CA LEU A 273 -21.86 -9.87 -1.40
C LEU A 273 -22.20 -10.45 -0.02
N ILE A 274 -21.88 -9.77 1.08
CA ILE A 274 -22.11 -10.30 2.44
C ILE A 274 -23.62 -10.49 2.68
N PRO A 275 -24.10 -11.72 2.93
CA PRO A 275 -25.53 -11.97 3.10
C PRO A 275 -26.10 -11.25 4.32
N ALA A 276 -27.27 -10.63 4.18
CA ALA A 276 -27.99 -10.01 5.31
C ALA A 276 -28.22 -11.00 6.48
N SER A 277 -28.44 -12.28 6.16
CA SER A 277 -28.61 -13.34 7.16
C SER A 277 -27.37 -13.59 8.02
N LEU A 278 -26.17 -13.27 7.53
CA LEU A 278 -24.93 -13.37 8.30
C LEU A 278 -24.92 -12.33 9.42
N TYR A 279 -25.35 -11.10 9.13
CA TYR A 279 -25.50 -10.05 10.14
C TYR A 279 -26.59 -10.39 11.15
N SER A 280 -27.72 -10.97 10.72
CA SER A 280 -28.78 -11.36 11.65
C SER A 280 -28.36 -12.50 12.58
N GLN A 281 -27.53 -13.45 12.11
CA GLN A 281 -27.13 -14.63 12.88
C GLN A 281 -25.91 -14.38 13.78
N PHE A 282 -24.94 -13.63 13.28
CA PHE A 282 -23.64 -13.46 13.94
C PHE A 282 -23.26 -12.00 14.21
N GLY A 283 -24.02 -11.06 13.67
CA GLY A 283 -23.75 -9.64 13.81
C GLY A 283 -23.97 -9.19 15.24
N THR A 284 -23.00 -8.47 15.79
CA THR A 284 -23.18 -7.70 17.02
C THR A 284 -23.15 -6.21 16.71
N PRO A 285 -23.90 -5.37 17.45
CA PRO A 285 -23.87 -3.94 17.27
C PRO A 285 -22.44 -3.42 17.37
N ARG A 286 -22.03 -2.63 16.38
CA ARG A 286 -20.76 -1.92 16.45
C ARG A 286 -20.83 -0.93 17.60
N ASN A 287 -19.86 -0.96 18.52
CA ASN A 287 -19.79 0.10 19.51
C ASN A 287 -19.43 1.42 18.79
N PRO A 288 -20.26 2.48 18.90
CA PRO A 288 -20.09 3.71 18.15
C PRO A 288 -18.81 4.47 18.53
N ALA A 289 -18.20 4.19 19.69
CA ALA A 289 -16.88 4.71 20.05
C ALA A 289 -15.75 4.20 19.12
N TRP A 290 -15.99 3.12 18.37
CA TRP A 290 -15.11 2.62 17.31
C TRP A 290 -15.46 3.18 15.92
N GLY A 291 -16.54 3.97 15.83
CA GLY A 291 -17.31 4.41 14.65
C GLY A 291 -16.59 5.40 13.75
N GLU A 292 -16.01 6.41 14.37
CA GLU A 292 -15.07 7.28 13.71
C GLU A 292 -13.69 6.80 14.17
N PRO A 293 -12.66 6.74 13.31
CA PRO A 293 -11.37 7.12 13.85
C PRO A 293 -11.65 8.49 14.46
N THR A 294 -11.75 8.58 15.79
CA THR A 294 -11.69 9.86 16.47
C THR A 294 -10.25 10.29 16.23
N VAL A 295 -10.01 10.78 15.01
CA VAL A 295 -9.29 11.99 14.77
C VAL A 295 -10.04 12.95 15.66
N GLU A 296 -9.67 12.98 16.95
CA GLU A 296 -9.70 14.20 17.73
C GLU A 296 -9.36 15.27 16.71
N ALA A 297 -10.37 16.06 16.31
CA ALA A 297 -10.21 17.08 15.29
C ALA A 297 -8.87 17.72 15.64
N PRO A 298 -7.87 17.73 14.73
CA PRO A 298 -6.51 18.08 15.08
C PRO A 298 -6.63 19.31 15.95
N ALA A 299 -6.15 19.24 17.21
CA ALA A 299 -6.31 20.36 18.14
C ALA A 299 -5.94 21.58 17.32
N LEU A 300 -6.95 22.39 17.01
CA LEU A 300 -6.82 23.44 16.02
C LEU A 300 -5.54 24.18 16.41
N THR A 301 -4.64 24.44 15.47
CA THR A 301 -3.47 25.23 15.84
C THR A 301 -3.99 26.51 16.51
N PRO A 302 -3.27 27.14 17.46
CA PRO A 302 -3.75 28.38 18.06
C PRO A 302 -4.23 29.41 17.03
N GLU A 303 -3.60 29.41 15.85
CA GLU A 303 -3.98 30.19 14.67
C GLU A 303 -5.31 29.74 14.02
N GLN A 304 -5.56 28.44 13.89
CA GLN A 304 -6.85 27.90 13.41
C GLN A 304 -7.97 28.07 14.44
N ILE A 305 -7.68 27.97 15.75
CA ILE A 305 -8.62 28.29 16.84
C ILE A 305 -9.03 29.75 16.69
N TYR A 306 -8.05 30.63 16.54
CA TYR A 306 -8.28 32.07 16.39
C TYR A 306 -9.05 32.41 15.11
N ALA A 307 -8.71 31.79 13.97
CA ALA A 307 -9.42 31.98 12.71
C ALA A 307 -10.84 31.39 12.70
N GLN A 308 -11.12 30.40 13.54
CA GLN A 308 -12.46 29.86 13.74
C GLN A 308 -13.28 30.77 14.68
N GLN A 309 -12.70 31.21 15.80
CA GLN A 309 -13.31 32.19 16.70
C GLN A 309 -13.65 33.52 15.99
N LEU A 310 -12.79 34.01 15.10
CA LEU A 310 -13.06 35.20 14.29
C LEU A 310 -14.21 35.03 13.31
N ARG A 311 -14.37 33.84 12.72
CA ARG A 311 -15.49 33.51 11.83
C ARG A 311 -16.82 33.41 12.59
N ASP A 312 -16.78 32.85 13.78
CA ASP A 312 -17.97 32.70 14.62
C ASP A 312 -18.41 34.04 15.23
N GLN A 313 -17.48 34.97 15.48
CA GLN A 313 -17.78 36.33 15.94
C GLN A 313 -18.32 37.26 14.85
N THR A 314 -18.07 36.98 13.57
CA THR A 314 -18.57 37.79 12.45
C THR A 314 -19.97 37.40 11.98
N PHE A 315 -20.58 36.41 12.62
CA PHE A 315 -21.95 35.94 12.36
C PHE A 315 -22.88 36.13 13.58
N HIS A 316 -22.93 37.35 14.11
CA HIS A 316 -24.08 37.81 14.89
C HIS A 316 -24.56 39.15 14.32
N PRO A 317 -25.76 39.22 13.69
CA PRO A 317 -26.35 40.48 13.22
C PRO A 317 -26.78 41.40 14.36
#